data_AF-A0AAU0QE70-F1
#
_entry.id   AF-A0AAU0QE70-F1
#
_cell.length_a   1.000
_cell.length_b   1.000
_cell.length_c   1.000
_cell.angle_alpha   90.00
_cell.angle_beta   90.00
_cell.angle_gamma   90.00
#
_symmetry.space_group_name_H-M   'P 1'
#
loop_
_entity.id
_entity.type
_entity.pdbx_description
1 polymer ?
#
loop_
_entity_poly.entity_id
_entity_poly.type
_entity_poly.pdbx_seq_one_letter_code
_entity_poly.pdbx_strand_id
1 'polypeptide(L)'
;MQVMEYGSHKIANANSDLRPWDLPISPLDNEDWALAVRGVQRYEEKVEEYFGEKVARGLWLGDNYLMYGTDSPLELGGRYLGVRRRNQLPSGWCVTSLCDRNQEGSGGIDQTSSFDLAWKYVMRNCVLDHFIDSELWSSLGRHSFFGNKMVKNASYLQVNTDGTPNHHAHEFPRGDEWWEEYREILVQGSPEKLSPGPGFVFFSTDNPSDWYKNVWPGGADLSWGFDVDIEEYVSLLFTVGAMKSLGEIEGMI
;
A
#
# COMPACT_ATOMS: atom_id res chain seq x y z
N MET A 1 2.54 -15.48 13.67
CA MET A 1 3.52 -14.50 13.18
C MET A 1 4.87 -14.81 13.79
N GLN A 2 5.93 -14.86 12.99
CA GLN A 2 7.32 -14.93 13.47
C GLN A 2 7.98 -13.57 13.25
N VAL A 3 8.56 -12.96 14.30
CA VAL A 3 9.43 -11.79 14.12
C VAL A 3 10.83 -12.30 13.80
N MET A 4 11.36 -11.91 12.66
CA MET A 4 12.65 -12.37 12.18
C MET A 4 13.78 -11.56 12.82
N GLU A 5 14.93 -12.19 13.06
CA GLU A 5 16.12 -11.47 13.52
C GLU A 5 16.53 -10.38 12.52
N TYR A 6 16.98 -9.24 13.04
CA TYR A 6 17.47 -8.11 12.23
C TYR A 6 18.57 -8.58 11.27
N GLY A 7 18.44 -8.24 9.98
CA GLY A 7 19.45 -8.63 8.98
C GLY A 7 19.42 -10.11 8.56
N SER A 8 18.47 -10.91 9.03
CA SER A 8 18.41 -12.35 8.69
C SER A 8 18.07 -12.64 7.22
N HIS A 9 17.53 -11.68 6.46
CA HIS A 9 17.22 -11.85 5.05
C HIS A 9 18.33 -11.26 4.16
N LYS A 10 19.33 -12.10 3.83
CA LYS A 10 20.50 -11.75 3.00
C LYS A 10 20.17 -10.97 1.72
N ILE A 11 19.01 -11.23 1.12
CA ILE A 11 18.56 -10.64 -0.16
C ILE A 11 18.23 -9.16 -0.01
N ALA A 12 17.66 -8.81 1.14
CA ALA A 12 17.07 -7.52 1.29
C ALA A 12 18.16 -6.48 1.67
N ASN A 13 19.17 -6.92 2.45
CA ASN A 13 20.38 -6.14 2.70
C ASN A 13 21.19 -5.91 1.41
N ALA A 14 21.09 -6.81 0.42
CA ALA A 14 21.75 -6.61 -0.87
C ALA A 14 21.09 -5.50 -1.73
N ASN A 15 19.84 -5.13 -1.41
CA ASN A 15 19.07 -4.11 -2.15
C ASN A 15 19.04 -2.74 -1.45
N SER A 16 19.41 -2.64 -0.17
CA SER A 16 19.46 -1.35 0.56
C SER A 16 20.53 -0.40 0.02
N ASP A 17 21.64 -0.91 -0.48
CA ASP A 17 22.82 -0.11 -0.82
C ASP A 17 22.81 0.41 -2.28
N LEU A 18 21.81 0.04 -3.07
CA LEU A 18 21.84 0.24 -4.53
C LEU A 18 21.23 1.57 -4.99
N ARG A 19 20.54 2.31 -4.12
CA ARG A 19 19.72 3.47 -4.54
C ARG A 19 19.86 4.66 -3.57
N PRO A 20 20.44 5.79 -4.01
CA PRO A 20 20.71 6.94 -3.14
C PRO A 20 19.46 7.71 -2.71
N TRP A 21 18.30 7.44 -3.31
CA TRP A 21 17.02 8.07 -2.98
C TRP A 21 16.18 7.28 -1.98
N ASP A 22 16.60 6.08 -1.57
CA ASP A 22 15.93 5.34 -0.51
C ASP A 22 16.35 5.91 0.85
N LEU A 23 15.38 6.13 1.73
CA LEU A 23 15.61 6.73 3.05
C LEU A 23 15.66 5.63 4.11
N PRO A 24 16.53 5.77 5.13
CA PRO A 24 16.54 4.86 6.26
C PRO A 24 15.22 4.95 7.03
N ILE A 25 14.74 3.78 7.45
CA ILE A 25 13.57 3.62 8.31
C ILE A 25 13.93 2.96 9.65
N SER A 26 15.13 2.38 9.77
CA SER A 26 15.61 1.78 11.03
C SER A 26 16.30 2.82 11.92
N PRO A 27 16.01 2.85 13.23
CA PRO A 27 14.95 2.09 13.88
C PRO A 27 13.57 2.63 13.47
N LEU A 28 12.62 1.71 13.23
CA LEU A 28 11.24 2.08 12.98
C LEU A 28 10.64 2.63 14.28
N ASP A 29 9.83 3.68 14.19
CA ASP A 29 9.16 4.19 15.38
C ASP A 29 8.18 3.17 15.96
N ASN A 30 7.87 3.32 17.24
CA ASN A 30 7.05 2.35 17.98
C ASN A 30 5.61 2.28 17.47
N GLU A 31 5.09 3.37 16.90
CA GLU A 31 3.71 3.44 16.40
C GLU A 31 3.59 2.66 15.09
N ASP A 32 4.50 2.91 14.15
CA ASP A 32 4.63 2.18 12.88
C ASP A 32 4.91 0.70 13.12
N TRP A 33 5.79 0.35 14.06
CA TRP A 33 6.02 -1.05 14.43
C TRP A 33 4.78 -1.71 15.03
N ALA A 34 4.04 -1.01 15.89
CA ALA A 34 2.80 -1.53 16.47
C ALA A 34 1.71 -1.73 15.39
N LEU A 35 1.58 -0.80 14.44
CA LEU A 35 0.70 -0.95 13.28
C LEU A 35 1.07 -2.16 12.43
N ALA A 36 2.37 -2.37 12.21
CA ALA A 36 2.87 -3.51 11.45
C ALA A 36 2.43 -4.85 12.06
N VAL A 37 2.68 -4.98 13.37
CA VAL A 37 2.34 -6.18 14.15
C VAL A 37 0.83 -6.40 14.20
N ARG A 38 0.04 -5.37 14.50
CA ARG A 38 -1.43 -5.45 14.55
C ARG A 38 -2.01 -5.89 13.21
N GLY A 39 -1.53 -5.30 12.11
CA GLY A 39 -1.98 -5.67 10.76
C GLY A 39 -1.69 -7.13 10.42
N VAL A 40 -0.48 -7.59 10.68
CA VAL A 40 -0.09 -8.99 10.42
C VAL A 40 -0.87 -9.96 11.29
N GLN A 41 -1.01 -9.69 12.59
CA GLN A 41 -1.78 -10.53 13.50
C GLN A 41 -3.24 -10.66 13.02
N ARG A 42 -3.88 -9.54 12.71
CA ARG A 42 -5.26 -9.54 12.22
C ARG A 42 -5.40 -10.30 10.91
N TYR A 43 -4.44 -10.14 10.00
CA TYR A 43 -4.43 -10.88 8.74
C TYR A 43 -4.34 -12.39 8.98
N GLU A 44 -3.36 -12.85 9.76
CA GLU A 44 -3.18 -14.27 10.04
C GLU A 44 -4.41 -14.88 10.75
N GLU A 45 -4.99 -14.17 11.71
CA GLU A 45 -6.24 -14.56 12.38
C GLU A 45 -7.39 -14.74 11.38
N LYS A 46 -7.56 -13.78 10.45
CA LYS A 46 -8.62 -13.83 9.45
C LYS A 46 -8.41 -14.91 8.39
N VAL A 47 -7.15 -15.23 8.05
CA VAL A 47 -6.85 -16.38 7.19
C VAL A 47 -7.27 -17.69 7.86
N GLU A 48 -6.93 -17.88 9.14
CA GLU A 48 -7.34 -19.07 9.88
C GLU A 48 -8.88 -19.15 10.01
N GLU A 49 -9.55 -18.02 10.25
CA GLU A 49 -11.02 -17.94 10.35
C GLU A 49 -11.74 -18.30 9.03
N TYR A 50 -11.30 -17.72 7.90
CA TYR A 50 -12.02 -17.86 6.61
C TYR A 50 -11.60 -19.09 5.82
N PHE A 51 -10.34 -19.50 5.92
CA PHE A 51 -9.76 -20.57 5.09
C PHE A 51 -9.30 -21.79 5.91
N GLY A 52 -9.24 -21.69 7.24
CA GLY A 52 -8.75 -22.79 8.09
C GLY A 52 -7.25 -23.05 7.95
N GLU A 53 -6.52 -22.10 7.37
CA GLU A 53 -5.10 -22.22 7.07
C GLU A 53 -4.24 -21.51 8.10
N LYS A 54 -3.06 -22.08 8.39
CA LYS A 54 -2.05 -21.43 9.23
C LYS A 54 -1.00 -20.78 8.35
N VAL A 55 -0.81 -19.47 8.52
CA VAL A 55 0.20 -18.72 7.81
C VAL A 55 1.58 -18.92 8.45
N ALA A 56 2.54 -19.36 7.66
CA ALA A 56 3.95 -19.52 8.07
C ALA A 56 4.82 -18.45 7.38
N ARG A 57 4.67 -17.19 7.81
CA ARG A 57 5.42 -16.03 7.29
C ARG A 57 6.11 -15.27 8.43
N GLY A 58 7.17 -14.55 8.07
CA GLY A 58 7.98 -13.73 8.97
C GLY A 58 7.82 -12.24 8.70
N LEU A 59 7.77 -11.44 9.78
CA LEU A 59 7.89 -9.99 9.74
C LEU A 59 9.35 -9.61 9.99
N TRP A 60 9.91 -8.79 9.10
CA TRP A 60 11.34 -8.52 9.02
C TRP A 60 11.58 -7.01 8.91
N LEU A 61 12.49 -6.47 9.72
CA LEU A 61 12.90 -5.05 9.71
C LEU A 61 14.37 -4.90 9.35
N GLY A 62 14.66 -3.87 8.57
CA GLY A 62 15.98 -3.53 8.06
C GLY A 62 16.20 -2.05 7.96
N ASP A 63 17.41 -1.70 7.51
CA ASP A 63 17.84 -0.31 7.41
C ASP A 63 16.84 0.57 6.66
N ASN A 64 16.36 0.11 5.49
CA ASN A 64 15.51 0.91 4.59
C ASN A 64 14.13 0.28 4.32
N TYR A 65 13.78 -0.85 4.94
CA TYR A 65 12.54 -1.55 4.62
C TYR A 65 11.99 -2.40 5.76
N LEU A 66 10.68 -2.59 5.73
CA LEU A 66 9.92 -3.52 6.56
C LEU A 66 9.18 -4.47 5.62
N MET A 67 9.33 -5.78 5.82
CA MET A 67 8.84 -6.81 4.89
C MET A 67 8.09 -7.91 5.64
N TYR A 68 7.09 -8.46 4.97
CA TYR A 68 6.34 -9.62 5.42
C TYR A 68 6.29 -10.68 4.30
N GLY A 69 6.69 -11.91 4.60
CA GLY A 69 6.80 -12.97 3.60
C GLY A 69 7.34 -14.29 4.14
N THR A 70 7.38 -15.30 3.26
CA THR A 70 7.86 -16.66 3.57
C THR A 70 9.39 -16.75 3.46
N ASP A 71 10.05 -17.39 4.42
CA ASP A 71 11.47 -17.77 4.32
C ASP A 71 11.66 -18.98 3.38
N SER A 72 11.46 -18.75 2.07
CA SER A 72 11.56 -19.76 1.01
C SER A 72 12.30 -19.18 -0.21
N PRO A 73 13.02 -20.01 -1.01
CA PRO A 73 13.49 -19.58 -2.32
C PRO A 73 12.32 -18.97 -3.10
N LEU A 74 12.50 -17.75 -3.60
CA LEU A 74 11.45 -16.93 -4.22
C LEU A 74 10.87 -17.56 -5.51
N GLU A 75 11.45 -18.67 -5.98
CA GLU A 75 11.35 -19.22 -7.34
C GLU A 75 9.93 -19.60 -7.80
N LEU A 76 8.96 -19.72 -6.89
CA LEU A 76 7.55 -19.99 -7.21
C LEU A 76 6.62 -19.35 -6.18
N GLY A 77 6.19 -18.12 -6.46
CA GLY A 77 5.02 -17.51 -5.78
C GLY A 77 5.24 -17.03 -4.34
N GLY A 78 6.40 -17.27 -3.73
CA GLY A 78 6.76 -16.71 -2.42
C GLY A 78 7.16 -15.23 -2.55
N ARG A 79 6.21 -14.32 -2.38
CA ARG A 79 6.48 -12.87 -2.43
C ARG A 79 6.72 -12.33 -1.03
N TYR A 80 7.87 -11.68 -0.81
CA TYR A 80 7.98 -10.72 0.29
C TYR A 80 7.34 -9.43 -0.17
N LEU A 81 6.37 -8.95 0.60
CA LEU A 81 5.71 -7.68 0.39
C LEU A 81 5.99 -6.79 1.59
N GLY A 82 6.23 -5.52 1.33
CA GLY A 82 6.63 -4.61 2.38
C GLY A 82 6.59 -3.17 1.97
N VAL A 83 7.19 -2.34 2.80
CA VAL A 83 7.26 -0.89 2.60
C VAL A 83 8.68 -0.39 2.74
N ARG A 84 8.92 0.77 2.13
CA ARG A 84 10.11 1.59 2.34
C ARG A 84 9.76 3.06 2.20
N ARG A 85 10.69 3.93 2.57
CA ARG A 85 10.56 5.36 2.39
C ARG A 85 11.45 5.83 1.23
N ARG A 86 10.91 6.67 0.35
CA ARG A 86 11.67 7.26 -0.77
C ARG A 86 11.73 8.76 -0.65
N ASN A 87 12.84 9.33 -1.10
CA ASN A 87 13.01 10.76 -1.34
C ASN A 87 12.42 11.17 -2.71
N GLN A 88 11.26 10.60 -3.07
CA GLN A 88 10.43 10.98 -4.22
C GLN A 88 9.36 11.93 -3.74
N LEU A 89 9.06 12.97 -4.51
CA LEU A 89 8.15 14.01 -4.06
C LEU A 89 6.68 13.69 -4.39
N PRO A 90 5.74 13.73 -3.42
CA PRO A 90 5.93 13.99 -2.00
C PRO A 90 6.65 12.92 -1.23
N SER A 91 7.72 13.28 -0.49
CA SER A 91 8.51 12.29 0.27
C SER A 91 7.57 11.47 1.14
N GLY A 92 7.60 10.15 0.93
CA GLY A 92 6.50 9.30 1.33
C GLY A 92 6.89 7.83 1.34
N TRP A 93 5.91 7.01 1.69
CA TRP A 93 6.07 5.57 1.81
C TRP A 93 5.66 4.89 0.52
N CYS A 94 6.37 3.82 0.18
CA CYS A 94 6.18 3.09 -1.07
C CYS A 94 6.05 1.61 -0.74
N VAL A 95 5.13 0.94 -1.44
CA VAL A 95 4.99 -0.52 -1.34
C VAL A 95 5.98 -1.16 -2.28
N THR A 96 6.69 -2.16 -1.79
CA THR A 96 7.74 -2.85 -2.51
C THR A 96 7.56 -4.35 -2.39
N SER A 97 7.97 -5.08 -3.42
CA SER A 97 8.07 -6.53 -3.40
C SER A 97 9.50 -6.96 -3.64
N LEU A 98 9.96 -8.00 -2.95
CA LEU A 98 11.19 -8.70 -3.31
C LEU A 98 10.80 -9.96 -4.08
N CYS A 99 11.23 -10.04 -5.33
CA CYS A 99 10.94 -11.12 -6.24
C CYS A 99 12.21 -11.87 -6.66
N ASP A 100 12.03 -12.91 -7.48
CA ASP A 100 13.08 -13.77 -7.98
C ASP A 100 14.35 -13.03 -8.39
N ARG A 101 15.49 -13.66 -8.13
CA ARG A 101 16.84 -13.15 -8.47
C ARG A 101 17.24 -11.87 -7.71
N ASN A 102 16.73 -11.68 -6.51
CA ASN A 102 17.04 -10.55 -5.63
C ASN A 102 16.66 -9.19 -6.24
N GLN A 103 15.63 -9.16 -7.07
CA GLN A 103 15.15 -7.93 -7.68
C GLN A 103 14.02 -7.31 -6.87
N GLU A 104 13.98 -5.99 -6.87
CA GLU A 104 12.89 -5.23 -6.29
C GLU A 104 11.84 -4.94 -7.36
N GLY A 105 10.62 -5.41 -7.11
CA GLY A 105 9.44 -5.09 -7.89
C GLY A 105 8.63 -3.95 -7.27
N SER A 106 7.73 -3.39 -8.08
CA SER A 106 6.66 -2.52 -7.55
C SER A 106 5.71 -3.35 -6.67
N GLY A 107 5.26 -2.77 -5.57
CA GLY A 107 4.23 -3.34 -4.70
C GLY A 107 2.81 -2.99 -5.11
N GLY A 108 2.62 -2.12 -6.11
CA GLY A 108 1.31 -1.80 -6.71
C GLY A 108 0.93 -0.32 -6.69
N ILE A 109 1.14 0.38 -5.57
CA ILE A 109 1.02 1.85 -5.48
C ILE A 109 2.38 2.52 -5.60
N ASP A 110 2.39 3.75 -6.13
CA ASP A 110 3.62 4.52 -6.29
C ASP A 110 4.10 5.04 -4.94
N GLN A 111 3.19 5.69 -4.20
CA GLN A 111 3.54 6.41 -2.98
C GLN A 111 2.32 6.73 -2.10
N THR A 112 2.54 6.90 -0.80
CA THR A 112 1.55 7.35 0.20
C THR A 112 2.13 8.38 1.14
N SER A 113 1.25 9.15 1.79
CA SER A 113 1.57 10.10 2.87
C SER A 113 2.18 9.44 4.10
N SER A 114 1.68 8.27 4.48
CA SER A 114 1.89 7.64 5.78
C SER A 114 2.32 6.18 5.67
N PHE A 115 3.02 5.70 6.70
CA PHE A 115 3.37 4.30 6.86
C PHE A 115 2.11 3.44 6.93
N ASP A 116 1.12 3.88 7.71
CA ASP A 116 -0.15 3.21 7.89
C ASP A 116 -0.83 2.88 6.55
N LEU A 117 -1.00 3.86 5.65
CA LEU A 117 -1.59 3.60 4.33
C LEU A 117 -0.75 2.65 3.48
N ALA A 118 0.58 2.78 3.50
CA ALA A 118 1.45 1.86 2.77
C ALA A 118 1.32 0.44 3.32
N TRP A 119 1.23 0.29 4.64
CA TRP A 119 1.10 -1.01 5.30
C TRP A 119 -0.30 -1.62 5.10
N LYS A 120 -1.36 -0.83 5.14
CA LYS A 120 -2.72 -1.23 4.72
C LYS A 120 -2.69 -1.80 3.31
N TYR A 121 -1.96 -1.19 2.38
CA TYR A 121 -1.85 -1.73 1.03
C TYR A 121 -1.05 -3.04 0.96
N VAL A 122 0.02 -3.19 1.75
CA VAL A 122 0.72 -4.48 1.91
C VAL A 122 -0.26 -5.56 2.38
N MET A 123 -1.05 -5.26 3.41
CA MET A 123 -2.06 -6.19 3.93
C MET A 123 -3.12 -6.49 2.88
N ARG A 124 -3.61 -5.48 2.15
CA ARG A 124 -4.55 -5.66 1.03
C ARG A 124 -4.04 -6.67 0.00
N ASN A 125 -2.77 -6.59 -0.37
CA ASN A 125 -2.17 -7.56 -1.29
C ASN A 125 -2.06 -8.95 -0.66
N CYS A 126 -1.70 -9.06 0.62
CA CYS A 126 -1.67 -10.33 1.33
C CYS A 126 -3.05 -11.00 1.41
N VAL A 127 -4.13 -10.20 1.55
CA VAL A 127 -5.51 -10.71 1.50
C VAL A 127 -5.90 -11.08 0.08
N LEU A 128 -5.53 -10.27 -0.92
CA LEU A 128 -5.82 -10.56 -2.33
C LEU A 128 -5.26 -11.90 -2.77
N ASP A 129 -4.05 -12.27 -2.33
CA ASP A 129 -3.41 -13.55 -2.67
C ASP A 129 -4.30 -14.77 -2.33
N HIS A 130 -5.17 -14.67 -1.32
CA HIS A 130 -6.11 -15.74 -0.94
C HIS A 130 -7.39 -15.76 -1.77
N PHE A 131 -7.81 -14.61 -2.29
CA PHE A 131 -9.07 -14.48 -2.99
C PHE A 131 -8.94 -14.54 -4.51
N ILE A 132 -7.83 -14.08 -5.09
CA ILE A 132 -7.70 -13.85 -6.54
C ILE A 132 -7.94 -15.10 -7.39
N ASP A 133 -7.51 -16.26 -6.91
CA ASP A 133 -7.67 -17.55 -7.59
C ASP A 133 -8.87 -18.36 -7.06
N SER A 134 -9.67 -17.80 -6.14
CA SER A 134 -10.86 -18.47 -5.62
C SER A 134 -11.95 -18.58 -6.69
N GLU A 135 -12.70 -19.69 -6.69
CA GLU A 135 -13.79 -19.94 -7.64
C GLU A 135 -14.84 -18.80 -7.60
N LEU A 136 -15.13 -18.29 -6.40
CA LEU A 136 -16.04 -17.15 -6.22
C LEU A 136 -15.54 -15.90 -6.94
N TRP A 137 -14.29 -15.48 -6.72
CA TRP A 137 -13.77 -14.25 -7.33
C TRP A 137 -13.62 -14.38 -8.84
N SER A 138 -13.11 -15.53 -9.29
CA SER A 138 -12.94 -15.82 -10.71
C SER A 138 -14.29 -15.81 -11.44
N SER A 139 -15.32 -16.44 -10.88
CA SER A 139 -16.67 -16.45 -11.47
C SER A 139 -17.35 -15.07 -11.49
N LEU A 140 -17.01 -14.19 -10.55
CA LEU A 140 -17.50 -12.81 -10.49
C LEU A 140 -16.66 -11.83 -11.32
N GLY A 141 -15.55 -12.26 -11.92
CA GLY A 141 -14.63 -11.39 -12.68
C GLY A 141 -13.99 -10.28 -11.85
N ARG A 142 -13.82 -10.50 -10.54
CA ARG A 142 -13.26 -9.50 -9.62
C ARG A 142 -11.74 -9.40 -9.75
N HIS A 143 -11.24 -8.17 -9.72
CA HIS A 143 -9.81 -7.84 -9.75
C HIS A 143 -9.41 -6.89 -8.60
N SER A 144 -10.38 -6.41 -7.83
CA SER A 144 -10.22 -5.56 -6.67
C SER A 144 -11.34 -5.84 -5.66
N PHE A 145 -11.13 -5.46 -4.40
CA PHE A 145 -12.11 -5.72 -3.35
C PHE A 145 -13.35 -4.85 -3.53
N PHE A 146 -13.16 -3.57 -3.85
CA PHE A 146 -14.24 -2.59 -3.92
C PHE A 146 -14.59 -2.19 -5.36
N GLY A 147 -14.02 -2.86 -6.37
CA GLY A 147 -14.24 -2.51 -7.77
C GLY A 147 -13.71 -1.11 -8.07
N ASN A 148 -14.58 -0.26 -8.62
CA ASN A 148 -14.33 1.17 -8.83
C ASN A 148 -15.02 2.05 -7.78
N LYS A 149 -15.55 1.48 -6.69
CA LYS A 149 -16.22 2.24 -5.64
C LYS A 149 -15.17 2.88 -4.73
N MET A 150 -15.35 4.17 -4.44
CA MET A 150 -14.61 4.87 -3.39
C MET A 150 -15.45 4.97 -2.13
N VAL A 151 -14.79 5.12 -0.98
CA VAL A 151 -15.48 5.50 0.26
C VAL A 151 -16.03 6.93 0.11
N LYS A 152 -17.13 7.26 0.80
CA LYS A 152 -17.85 8.54 0.63
C LYS A 152 -17.00 9.78 0.93
N ASN A 153 -16.07 9.66 1.86
CA ASN A 153 -15.15 10.72 2.26
C ASN A 153 -13.80 10.63 1.55
N ALA A 154 -13.76 10.03 0.36
CA ALA A 154 -12.58 10.05 -0.49
C ALA A 154 -12.85 10.81 -1.78
N SER A 155 -11.80 11.40 -2.33
CA SER A 155 -11.81 12.03 -3.65
C SER A 155 -10.47 11.82 -4.33
N TYR A 156 -10.40 12.09 -5.63
CA TYR A 156 -9.14 12.02 -6.35
C TYR A 156 -8.98 13.19 -7.33
N LEU A 157 -7.74 13.43 -7.70
CA LEU A 157 -7.36 14.29 -8.82
C LEU A 157 -6.40 13.51 -9.73
N GLN A 158 -6.44 13.82 -11.02
CA GLN A 158 -5.48 13.28 -11.98
C GLN A 158 -4.28 14.23 -12.10
N VAL A 159 -3.06 13.71 -12.16
CA VAL A 159 -1.83 14.48 -12.36
C VAL A 159 -1.16 14.12 -13.69
N ASN A 160 -0.65 15.14 -14.37
CA ASN A 160 0.11 15.02 -15.62
C ASN A 160 1.56 14.59 -15.35
N THR A 161 2.31 14.36 -16.42
CA THR A 161 3.73 13.95 -16.36
C THR A 161 4.62 14.94 -15.61
N ASP A 162 4.29 16.23 -15.65
CA ASP A 162 4.99 17.31 -14.96
C ASP A 162 4.47 17.55 -13.52
N GLY A 163 3.57 16.68 -13.04
CA GLY A 163 2.95 16.77 -11.72
C GLY A 163 1.84 17.80 -11.61
N THR A 164 1.45 18.52 -12.67
CA THR A 164 0.31 19.45 -12.62
C THR A 164 -1.02 18.69 -12.51
N PRO A 165 -2.01 19.18 -11.74
CA PRO A 165 -3.37 18.68 -11.80
C PRO A 165 -3.97 18.80 -13.21
N ASN A 166 -4.68 17.78 -13.66
CA ASN A 166 -5.47 17.80 -14.88
C ASN A 166 -6.90 18.20 -14.54
N HIS A 167 -7.30 19.40 -14.98
CA HIS A 167 -8.56 19.99 -14.58
C HIS A 167 -9.84 19.39 -15.17
N HIS A 168 -9.72 18.37 -16.02
CA HIS A 168 -10.85 17.74 -16.70
C HIS A 168 -11.47 16.56 -15.94
N ALA A 169 -10.90 16.13 -14.82
CA ALA A 169 -11.28 14.91 -14.09
C ALA A 169 -11.60 15.15 -12.60
N HIS A 170 -12.04 16.36 -12.23
CA HIS A 170 -12.14 16.77 -10.83
C HIS A 170 -13.38 16.28 -10.09
N GLU A 171 -13.15 15.86 -8.84
CA GLU A 171 -14.21 15.74 -7.83
C GLU A 171 -13.96 16.62 -6.58
N PHE A 172 -12.76 17.23 -6.38
CA PHE A 172 -12.44 17.90 -5.10
C PHE A 172 -11.41 19.07 -5.15
N PRO A 173 -11.87 20.34 -5.14
CA PRO A 173 -11.00 21.54 -5.26
C PRO A 173 -9.95 21.74 -4.15
N ARG A 174 -10.21 21.28 -2.91
CA ARG A 174 -9.23 21.40 -1.80
C ARG A 174 -8.00 20.50 -2.00
N GLY A 175 -8.15 19.39 -2.72
CA GLY A 175 -7.04 18.51 -3.06
C GLY A 175 -6.07 19.17 -4.04
N ASP A 176 -6.58 19.98 -4.97
CA ASP A 176 -5.77 20.72 -5.94
C ASP A 176 -4.89 21.76 -5.25
N GLU A 177 -5.46 22.56 -4.34
CA GLU A 177 -4.71 23.57 -3.58
C GLU A 177 -3.56 22.92 -2.80
N TRP A 178 -3.83 21.83 -2.09
CA TRP A 178 -2.80 21.10 -1.35
C TRP A 178 -1.71 20.52 -2.27
N TRP A 179 -2.10 19.92 -3.38
CA TRP A 179 -1.16 19.33 -4.33
C TRP A 179 -0.31 20.39 -5.04
N GLU A 180 -0.88 21.55 -5.36
CA GLU A 180 -0.14 22.68 -5.95
C GLU A 180 0.79 23.35 -4.93
N GLU A 181 0.35 23.59 -3.68
CA GLU A 181 1.24 24.05 -2.60
C GLU A 181 2.44 23.10 -2.45
N TYR A 182 2.17 21.80 -2.53
CA TYR A 182 3.21 20.78 -2.50
C TYR A 182 4.14 20.87 -3.73
N ARG A 183 3.57 21.04 -4.93
CA ARG A 183 4.31 21.17 -6.20
C ARG A 183 5.21 22.40 -6.25
N GLU A 184 4.76 23.53 -5.69
CA GLU A 184 5.54 24.77 -5.67
C GLU A 184 6.85 24.63 -4.88
N ILE A 185 6.85 23.84 -3.80
CA ILE A 185 8.06 23.48 -3.04
C ILE A 185 9.08 22.74 -3.92
N LEU A 186 8.62 22.01 -4.96
CA LEU A 186 9.47 21.19 -5.84
C LEU A 186 10.16 22.03 -6.91
N VAL A 187 9.41 22.98 -7.50
CA VAL A 187 9.96 23.93 -8.49
C VAL A 187 11.10 24.75 -7.88
N GLN A 188 11.05 24.99 -6.57
CA GLN A 188 12.02 25.83 -5.86
C GLN A 188 13.18 25.06 -5.21
N GLY A 189 13.14 23.72 -5.10
CA GLY A 189 13.95 23.01 -4.11
C GLY A 189 14.50 21.63 -4.51
N SER A 190 15.68 21.66 -5.13
CA SER A 190 16.69 20.57 -5.27
C SER A 190 16.52 19.53 -6.40
N PRO A 191 17.52 19.38 -7.29
CA PRO A 191 17.51 18.42 -8.42
C PRO A 191 17.70 16.95 -8.03
N GLU A 192 17.92 16.62 -6.75
CA GLU A 192 18.18 15.25 -6.27
C GLU A 192 16.90 14.43 -6.02
N LYS A 193 15.73 15.05 -6.18
CA LYS A 193 14.44 14.45 -5.83
C LYS A 193 13.75 13.88 -7.08
N LEU A 194 13.13 12.71 -6.94
CA LEU A 194 12.39 12.08 -8.03
C LEU A 194 11.03 12.77 -8.27
N SER A 195 10.68 12.97 -9.55
CA SER A 195 9.35 13.46 -9.95
C SER A 195 8.25 12.44 -9.59
N PRO A 196 7.04 12.88 -9.18
CA PRO A 196 5.91 11.99 -8.94
C PRO A 196 5.45 11.23 -10.20
N GLY A 197 5.67 11.80 -11.38
CA GLY A 197 5.15 11.26 -12.64
C GLY A 197 3.61 11.35 -12.75
N PRO A 198 3.03 10.92 -13.88
CA PRO A 198 1.58 10.98 -14.09
C PRO A 198 0.84 9.96 -13.21
N GLY A 199 -0.46 10.16 -13.01
CA GLY A 199 -1.31 9.21 -12.28
C GLY A 199 -2.54 9.85 -11.65
N PHE A 200 -3.05 9.21 -10.62
CA PHE A 200 -4.20 9.62 -9.82
C PHE A 200 -3.76 9.71 -8.37
N VAL A 201 -4.09 10.82 -7.72
CA VAL A 201 -3.83 11.03 -6.30
C VAL A 201 -5.18 11.02 -5.59
N PHE A 202 -5.34 10.08 -4.66
CA PHE A 202 -6.54 9.89 -3.86
C PHE A 202 -6.31 10.49 -2.48
N PHE A 203 -7.34 11.14 -1.92
CA PHE A 203 -7.28 11.88 -0.66
C PHE A 203 -8.50 11.57 0.20
N SER A 204 -8.33 11.64 1.53
CA SER A 204 -9.45 11.84 2.46
C SER A 204 -9.97 13.27 2.32
N THR A 205 -11.30 13.43 2.17
CA THR A 205 -11.95 14.75 2.14
C THR A 205 -11.92 15.43 3.51
N ASP A 206 -11.82 14.63 4.57
CA ASP A 206 -11.76 15.09 5.96
C ASP A 206 -10.33 15.52 6.32
N ASN A 207 -9.32 14.81 5.83
CA ASN A 207 -7.91 15.15 5.99
C ASN A 207 -7.09 14.97 4.69
N PRO A 208 -6.92 16.04 3.88
CA PRO A 208 -6.16 15.97 2.62
C PRO A 208 -4.65 15.66 2.78
N SER A 209 -4.12 15.68 4.00
CA SER A 209 -2.75 15.20 4.24
C SER A 209 -2.66 13.67 4.20
N ASP A 210 -3.80 12.97 4.24
CA ASP A 210 -3.86 11.53 4.06
C ASP A 210 -4.18 11.20 2.60
N TRP A 211 -3.18 10.69 1.89
CA TRP A 211 -3.25 10.51 0.45
C TRP A 211 -2.40 9.35 -0.04
N TYR A 212 -2.74 8.86 -1.22
CA TYR A 212 -1.90 7.93 -1.95
C TYR A 212 -1.97 8.18 -3.46
N LYS A 213 -0.87 7.88 -4.14
CA LYS A 213 -0.73 7.97 -5.59
C LYS A 213 -0.73 6.59 -6.22
N ASN A 214 -1.53 6.44 -7.27
CA ASN A 214 -1.56 5.27 -8.13
C ASN A 214 -1.47 5.68 -9.60
N VAL A 215 -0.92 4.83 -10.45
CA VAL A 215 -0.90 5.04 -11.91
C VAL A 215 -2.30 4.82 -12.51
N TRP A 216 -3.13 3.99 -11.87
CA TRP A 216 -4.41 3.55 -12.41
C TRP A 216 -5.61 4.14 -11.66
N PRO A 217 -6.69 4.53 -12.38
CA PRO A 217 -7.91 5.06 -11.76
C PRO A 217 -8.69 4.00 -10.97
N GLY A 218 -8.56 2.72 -11.34
CA GLY A 218 -9.15 1.59 -10.61
C GLY A 218 -8.44 1.24 -9.28
N GLY A 219 -7.45 2.04 -8.88
CA GLY A 219 -6.68 1.89 -7.65
C GLY A 219 -7.40 2.32 -6.36
N ALA A 220 -8.73 2.33 -6.34
CA ALA A 220 -9.54 2.92 -5.29
C ALA A 220 -9.64 2.09 -3.99
N ASP A 221 -9.20 0.82 -4.00
CA ASP A 221 -9.32 -0.09 -2.84
C ASP A 221 -8.73 0.49 -1.54
N LEU A 222 -7.65 1.26 -1.64
CA LEU A 222 -6.99 1.83 -0.47
C LEU A 222 -7.75 3.02 0.13
N SER A 223 -8.64 3.66 -0.64
CA SER A 223 -9.48 4.74 -0.13
C SER A 223 -10.38 4.29 1.03
N TRP A 224 -10.81 3.03 1.02
CA TRP A 224 -11.57 2.41 2.11
C TRP A 224 -10.75 2.19 3.40
N GLY A 225 -9.45 2.45 3.35
CA GLY A 225 -8.55 2.43 4.51
C GLY A 225 -8.31 3.82 5.10
N PHE A 226 -8.80 4.91 4.49
CA PHE A 226 -8.73 6.23 5.10
C PHE A 226 -9.53 6.26 6.40
N ASP A 227 -8.97 6.88 7.44
CA ASP A 227 -9.62 7.10 8.73
C ASP A 227 -10.12 5.83 9.46
N VAL A 228 -9.67 4.65 9.01
CA VAL A 228 -10.02 3.32 9.56
C VAL A 228 -8.78 2.68 10.17
N ASP A 229 -8.90 2.02 11.32
CA ASP A 229 -7.75 1.32 11.92
C ASP A 229 -7.28 0.13 11.06
N ILE A 230 -5.99 -0.20 11.09
CA ILE A 230 -5.41 -1.29 10.28
C ILE A 230 -6.17 -2.63 10.44
N GLU A 231 -6.61 -2.95 11.65
CA GLU A 231 -7.32 -4.21 11.95
C GLU A 231 -8.74 -4.24 11.35
N GLU A 232 -9.42 -3.10 11.39
CA GLU A 232 -10.75 -2.94 10.81
C GLU A 232 -10.67 -2.99 9.30
N TYR A 233 -9.69 -2.31 8.70
CA TYR A 233 -9.44 -2.37 7.26
C TYR A 233 -9.16 -3.81 6.79
N VAL A 234 -8.28 -4.54 7.49
CA VAL A 234 -8.01 -5.95 7.17
C VAL A 234 -9.27 -6.79 7.28
N SER A 235 -10.04 -6.65 8.36
CA SER A 235 -11.29 -7.40 8.56
C SER A 235 -12.34 -7.11 7.48
N LEU A 236 -12.42 -5.85 7.05
CA LEU A 236 -13.31 -5.42 5.97
C LEU A 236 -12.94 -6.09 4.64
N LEU A 237 -11.66 -6.20 4.30
CA LEU A 237 -11.21 -6.86 3.08
C LEU A 237 -11.65 -8.33 3.02
N PHE A 238 -11.52 -9.08 4.11
CA PHE A 238 -12.02 -10.47 4.18
C PHE A 238 -13.54 -10.54 4.06
N THR A 239 -14.24 -9.63 4.74
CA THR A 239 -15.71 -9.55 4.67
C THR A 239 -16.16 -9.34 3.24
N VAL A 240 -15.61 -8.35 2.55
CA VAL A 240 -15.93 -8.01 1.16
C VAL A 240 -15.46 -9.10 0.19
N GLY A 241 -14.31 -9.70 0.44
CA GLY A 241 -13.78 -10.82 -0.34
C GLY A 241 -14.73 -12.02 -0.36
N ALA A 242 -15.43 -12.29 0.73
CA ALA A 242 -16.40 -13.39 0.80
C ALA A 242 -17.79 -13.02 0.24
N MET A 243 -18.06 -11.77 -0.13
CA MET A 243 -19.36 -11.34 -0.63
C MET A 243 -19.63 -11.80 -2.07
N LYS A 244 -20.88 -12.18 -2.35
CA LYS A 244 -21.35 -12.52 -3.70
C LYS A 244 -21.65 -11.31 -4.59
N SER A 245 -21.81 -10.12 -4.01
CA SER A 245 -22.14 -8.89 -4.72
C SER A 245 -21.55 -7.67 -4.00
N LEU A 246 -21.10 -6.66 -4.75
CA LEU A 246 -20.65 -5.37 -4.21
C LEU A 246 -21.81 -4.37 -4.00
N GLY A 247 -23.04 -4.75 -4.36
CA GLY A 247 -24.23 -3.91 -4.19
C GLY A 247 -24.57 -3.62 -2.72
N GLU A 248 -24.11 -4.48 -1.81
CA GLU A 248 -24.42 -4.42 -0.37
C GLU A 248 -23.36 -3.69 0.46
N ILE A 249 -22.31 -3.17 -0.19
CA ILE A 249 -21.20 -2.48 0.50
C ILE A 249 -21.61 -1.09 1.02
N GLU A 250 -22.68 -0.51 0.46
CA GLU A 250 -23.19 0.78 0.91
C GLU A 250 -23.79 0.67 2.32
N GLY A 251 -23.04 1.16 3.33
CA GLY A 251 -23.43 1.15 4.75
C GLY A 251 -22.52 0.32 5.66
N MET A 252 -21.44 -0.27 5.13
CA MET A 252 -20.44 -0.96 5.95
C MET A 252 -19.50 -0.02 6.71
N ILE A 253 -19.43 1.25 6.30
CA ILE A 253 -18.70 2.37 6.93
C ILE A 253 -19.49 3.66 6.69
#